data_AF-A0A7J8UG32-F1
#
_entry.id   AF-A0A7J8UG32-F1
#
_cell.length_a   1.000
_cell.length_b   1.000
_cell.length_c   1.000
_cell.angle_alpha   90.00
_cell.angle_beta   90.00
_cell.angle_gamma   90.00
#
_symmetry.space_group_name_H-M   'P 1'
#
loop_
_entity.id
_entity.type
_entity.pdbx_description
1 polymer ?
#
loop_
_entity_poly.entity_id
_entity_poly.type
_entity_poly.pdbx_seq_one_letter_code
_entity_poly.pdbx_strand_id
1 'polypeptide(L)' 'VFRANLRRAARHQKLDPSATHGVTQFSDLTPGEFRKRFLGLRRLRLPKDANQAPILPTDNLPEDFDWREKGAVTPVKNQ' A
#
# COMPACT_ATOMS: atom_id res chain seq x y z
N VAL A 1 3.14 20.81 -10.45
CA VAL A 1 3.03 20.30 -9.06
C VAL A 1 4.27 19.50 -8.65
N PHE A 2 4.90 18.85 -9.62
CA PHE A 2 6.14 18.11 -9.58
C PHE A 2 7.25 18.71 -8.71
N ARG A 3 7.66 19.97 -8.95
CA ARG A 3 8.74 20.63 -8.17
C ARG A 3 8.44 20.68 -6.66
N ALA A 4 7.18 20.92 -6.28
CA ALA A 4 6.79 20.95 -4.88
C ALA A 4 6.84 19.55 -4.26
N ASN A 5 6.40 18.53 -4.99
CA ASN A 5 6.47 17.13 -4.55
C ASN A 5 7.91 16.62 -4.45
N LEU A 6 8.82 17.00 -5.34
CA LEU A 6 10.25 16.67 -5.22
C LEU A 6 10.89 17.28 -3.98
N ARG A 7 10.58 18.54 -3.66
CA ARG A 7 11.04 19.15 -2.41
C ARG A 7 10.52 18.40 -1.19
N ARG A 8 9.27 17.90 -1.24
CA ARG A 8 8.70 17.06 -0.18
C ARG A 8 9.42 15.73 -0.07
N ALA A 9 9.68 15.04 -1.19
CA ALA A 9 10.43 13.79 -1.24
C ALA A 9 11.82 13.94 -0.62
N ALA A 10 12.56 14.99 -0.99
CA ALA A 10 13.88 15.28 -0.44
C ALA A 10 13.86 15.58 1.07
N ARG A 11 12.80 16.22 1.58
CA ARG A 11 12.64 16.40 3.04
C ARG A 11 12.40 15.06 3.73
N HIS A 12 11.53 14.21 3.18
CA HIS A 12 11.23 12.91 3.77
C HIS A 12 12.45 11.98 3.76
N GLN A 13 13.26 12.00 2.69
CA GLN A 13 14.52 11.25 2.62
C GLN A 13 15.48 11.56 3.77
N LYS A 14 15.51 12.81 4.24
CA LYS A 14 16.33 13.21 5.38
C LYS A 14 15.77 12.77 6.74
N LEU A 15 14.45 12.62 6.82
CA LEU A 15 13.74 12.26 8.05
C LEU A 15 13.62 10.74 8.21
N ASP A 16 13.60 10.00 7.11
CA ASP A 16 13.50 8.55 7.06
C ASP A 16 14.64 7.97 6.22
N PRO A 17 15.78 7.63 6.85
CA PRO A 17 16.91 7.02 6.15
C PRO A 17 16.64 5.56 5.75
N SER A 18 15.58 4.92 6.28
CA SER A 18 15.23 3.54 5.93
C SER A 18 14.46 3.44 4.60
N ALA A 19 13.89 4.55 4.14
CA ALA A 19 13.15 4.65 2.89
C ALA A 19 13.97 5.32 1.79
N THR A 20 13.65 5.00 0.54
CA THR A 20 14.12 5.77 -0.64
C THR A 20 12.97 6.54 -1.25
N HIS A 21 13.10 7.87 -1.32
CA HIS A 21 12.09 8.76 -1.90
C HIS A 21 12.52 9.25 -3.28
N GLY A 22 11.81 8.84 -4.32
CA GLY A 22 12.13 9.17 -5.72
C GLY A 22 10.94 9.67 -6.55
N VAL A 23 11.20 9.85 -7.85
CA VAL A 23 10.17 10.17 -8.85
C VAL A 23 9.28 8.93 -9.08
N THR A 24 7.98 9.14 -9.15
CA THR A 24 6.99 8.11 -9.48
C THR A 24 5.97 8.67 -10.48
N GLN A 25 5.10 7.80 -11.01
CA GLN A 25 3.99 8.20 -11.88
C GLN A 25 3.03 9.23 -11.23
N PHE A 26 3.08 9.38 -9.90
CA PHE A 26 2.22 10.29 -9.14
C PHE A 26 2.90 11.63 -8.82
N SER A 27 4.16 11.83 -9.21
CA SER A 27 4.95 12.98 -8.77
C SER A 27 4.39 14.33 -9.22
N ASP A 28 3.61 14.40 -10.30
CA ASP A 28 2.97 15.65 -10.74
C ASP A 28 1.49 15.78 -10.33
N LEU A 29 1.01 14.94 -9.41
CA LEU A 29 -0.35 15.05 -8.89
C LEU A 29 -0.40 15.85 -7.60
N THR A 30 -1.42 16.70 -7.47
CA THR A 30 -1.78 17.27 -6.17
C THR A 30 -2.33 16.17 -5.25
N PRO A 31 -2.30 16.37 -3.92
CA PRO A 31 -2.95 15.44 -2.99
C PRO A 31 -4.44 15.21 -3.29
N GLY A 32 -5.14 16.26 -3.76
CA GLY A 32 -6.55 16.17 -4.15
C GLY A 32 -6.79 15.32 -5.39
N GLU A 33 -5.97 15.48 -6.44
CA GLU A 33 -6.04 14.65 -7.65
C GLU A 33 -5.68 13.20 -7.35
N PHE A 34 -4.63 12.97 -6.57
CA PHE A 34 -4.24 11.62 -6.17
C PHE A 34 -5.38 10.94 -5.41
N ARG A 35 -5.98 11.63 -4.43
CA ARG A 35 -7.14 11.11 -3.69
C ARG A 35 -8.30 10.77 -4.62
N LYS A 36 -8.68 11.69 -5.51
CA LYS A 36 -9.83 11.50 -6.40
C LYS A 36 -9.65 10.33 -7.37
N ARG A 37 -8.44 10.12 -7.88
CA ARG A 37 -8.16 9.13 -8.93
C ARG A 37 -7.74 7.76 -8.40
N PHE A 38 -7.01 7.71 -7.27
CA PHE A 38 -6.36 6.50 -6.79
C PHE A 38 -6.86 6.03 -5.41
N LEU A 39 -7.50 6.90 -4.61
CA LEU A 39 -8.09 6.52 -3.32
C LEU A 39 -9.61 6.33 -3.48
N GLY A 40 -10.03 5.15 -3.91
CA GLY A 40 -11.41 4.89 -4.33
C GLY A 40 -12.12 3.71 -3.69
N LEU A 41 -11.50 3.01 -2.73
CA LEU A 41 -12.11 1.82 -2.13
C LEU A 41 -13.40 2.22 -1.38
N ARG A 42 -14.55 1.82 -1.92
CA ARG A 42 -15.83 1.95 -1.23
C ARG A 42 -15.87 0.95 -0.08
N ARG A 43 -16.36 1.37 1.10
CA ARG A 43 -16.58 0.45 2.22
C ARG A 43 -17.44 -0.72 1.73
N LEU A 44 -16.88 -1.91 1.80
CA LEU A 44 -17.62 -3.15 1.55
C LEU A 44 -18.61 -3.33 2.70
N ARG A 45 -19.89 -3.48 2.36
CA ARG A 45 -20.91 -3.95 3.30
C ARG A 45 -20.98 -5.46 3.15
N LEU A 46 -20.52 -6.19 4.17
CA LEU A 46 -20.71 -7.62 4.22
C LEU A 46 -22.21 -7.92 4.43
N PRO A 47 -22.73 -9.00 3.82
CA PRO A 47 -24.05 -9.52 4.16
C PRO A 47 -24.16 -9.84 5.66
N LYS A 48 -25.38 -9.71 6.22
CA LYS A 48 -25.61 -9.97 7.66
C LYS A 48 -25.38 -11.44 8.03
N ASP A 49 -25.50 -12.32 7.06
CA ASP A 49 -25.40 -13.77 7.12
C ASP A 49 -24.03 -14.30 6.67
N ALA A 50 -23.01 -13.43 6.60
CA ALA A 50 -21.65 -13.85 6.27
C ALA A 50 -21.12 -14.84 7.32
N ASN A 51 -20.61 -15.99 6.85
CA ASN A 51 -19.99 -16.99 7.70
C ASN A 51 -18.78 -16.41 8.45
N GLN A 52 -18.70 -16.70 9.74
CA GLN A 52 -17.53 -16.36 10.54
C GLN A 52 -16.48 -17.46 10.39
N ALA A 53 -15.25 -17.06 10.05
CA ALA A 53 -14.14 -18.00 9.99
C ALA A 53 -13.77 -18.51 11.39
N PRO A 54 -13.37 -19.79 11.54
CA PRO A 54 -12.85 -20.30 12.79
C PRO A 54 -11.52 -19.63 13.13
N ILE A 55 -11.22 -19.50 14.43
CA ILE A 55 -9.92 -19.04 14.90
C ILE A 55 -8.92 -20.19 14.70
N LEU A 56 -7.82 -19.92 14.00
CA LEU A 56 -6.75 -20.88 13.78
C LEU A 56 -5.67 -20.75 14.87
N PRO A 57 -4.99 -21.85 15.25
CA PRO A 57 -3.84 -21.77 16.15
C PRO A 57 -2.74 -20.87 15.57
N THR A 58 -2.08 -20.10 16.42
CA THR A 58 -1.01 -19.16 16.04
C THR A 58 0.32 -19.49 16.71
N ASP A 59 0.47 -20.71 17.22
CA ASP A 59 1.72 -21.18 17.82
C ASP A 59 2.76 -21.51 16.74
N ASN A 60 4.04 -21.25 17.02
CA ASN A 60 5.19 -21.56 16.13
C ASN A 60 5.16 -20.88 14.75
N LEU A 61 4.60 -19.67 14.66
CA LEU A 61 4.72 -18.86 13.45
C LEU A 61 6.16 -18.39 13.23
N PRO A 62 6.61 -18.26 11.96
CA PRO A 62 7.95 -17.76 11.65
C PRO A 62 8.07 -16.27 11.99
N GLU A 63 9.29 -15.80 12.24
CA GLU A 63 9.59 -14.39 12.49
C GLU A 63 9.40 -13.52 11.24
N ASP A 64 9.60 -14.10 10.06
CA ASP A 64 9.39 -13.46 8.75
C ASP A 64 8.74 -14.44 7.76
N PHE A 65 7.87 -13.92 6.90
CA PHE A 65 7.14 -14.74 5.94
C PHE A 65 6.70 -13.96 4.71
N ASP A 66 7.10 -14.43 3.53
CA ASP A 66 6.73 -13.83 2.25
C ASP A 66 5.96 -14.81 1.34
N TRP A 67 4.69 -14.51 1.10
CA TRP A 67 3.83 -15.29 0.18
C TRP A 67 4.34 -15.31 -1.27
N ARG A 68 5.14 -14.32 -1.68
CA ARG A 68 5.74 -14.27 -3.02
C ARG A 68 6.70 -15.45 -3.24
N GLU A 69 7.45 -15.82 -2.21
CA GLU A 69 8.38 -16.96 -2.24
C GLU A 69 7.66 -18.31 -2.34
N LYS A 70 6.36 -18.34 -2.01
CA LYS A 70 5.51 -19.53 -2.12
C LYS A 70 4.72 -19.60 -3.42
N GLY A 71 4.91 -18.63 -4.34
CA GLY A 71 4.16 -18.57 -5.60
C GLY A 71 2.67 -18.23 -5.43
N ALA A 72 2.27 -17.75 -4.25
CA ALA A 72 0.88 -17.41 -3.95
C ALA A 72 0.51 -15.97 -4.35
N VAL A 73 1.44 -15.21 -4.92
CA VAL A 73 1.26 -13.80 -5.30
C VAL A 73 1.52 -13.64 -6.80
N THR A 74 0.53 -13.11 -7.52
CA THR A 74 0.65 -12.80 -8.95
C THR A 74 1.46 -11.51 -9.19
N PRO A 75 1.90 -11.24 -10.44
CA PRO A 75 2.54 -9.97 -10.78
C PRO A 75 1.69 -8.74 -10.41
N VAL A 76 2.37 -7.63 -10.15
CA VAL A 76 1.74 -6.34 -9.81
C VAL A 76 0.84 -5.87 -10.95
N LYS A 77 -0.39 -5.45 -10.62
CA LYS A 77 -1.39 -4.93 -11.56
C LYS A 77 -1.51 -3.40 -11.45
N ASN A 78 -2.22 -2.80 -12.40
CA ASN A 78 -2.64 -1.39 -12.35
C ASN A 78 -4.16 -1.35 -12.15
N GLN A 79 -4.60 -0.66 -11.10
CA GLN A 79 -6.00 -0.65 -10.62
C GLN A 79 -6.97 0.08 -11.53
#